data_AF-A0A933ZT98-F1
#
_entry.id   AF-A0A933ZT98-F1
#
_cell.length_a   1.000
_cell.length_b   1.000
_cell.length_c   1.000
_cell.angle_alpha   90.00
_cell.angle_beta   90.00
_cell.angle_gamma   90.00
#
_symmetry.space_group_name_H-M   'P 1'
#
loop_
_entity.id
_entity.type
_entity.pdbx_description
1 polymer ?
#
loop_
_entity_poly.entity_id
_entity_poly.type
_entity_poly.pdbx_seq_one_letter_code
_entity_poly.pdbx_strand_id
1 'polypeptide(L)' 'MPVFRAWQTGGIEGARAVLGELGAGIQLAMMLTGSPTVAELAKRPVVLGPRLREWMDGIDPSLEGSRGS' A
#
# COMPACT_ATOMS: atom_id res chain seq x y z
N MET A 1 -2.84 -6.57 13.13
CA MET A 1 -3.47 -5.69 12.13
C MET A 1 -3.82 -4.34 12.76
N PRO A 2 -3.54 -3.19 12.12
CA PRO A 2 -3.74 -1.85 12.68
C PRO A 2 -5.18 -1.57 13.13
N VAL A 3 -6.16 -1.93 12.30
CA VAL A 3 -7.59 -1.78 12.61
C VAL A 3 -7.99 -2.55 13.87
N PHE A 4 -7.52 -3.81 14.00
CA PHE A 4 -7.80 -4.63 15.17
C PHE A 4 -7.21 -4.04 16.46
N ARG A 5 -5.99 -3.48 16.40
CA ARG A 5 -5.39 -2.81 17.57
C ARG A 5 -6.19 -1.58 17.98
N ALA A 6 -6.60 -0.76 17.01
CA ALA A 6 -7.40 0.43 17.29
C ALA A 6 -8.80 0.09 17.82
N TRP A 7 -9.36 -1.04 17.38
CA TRP A 7 -10.60 -1.57 17.96
C TRP A 7 -10.42 -2.02 19.41
N GLN A 8 -9.32 -2.71 19.74
CA GLN A 8 -9.06 -3.13 21.12
C GLN A 8 -8.92 -1.96 22.10
N THR A 9 -8.41 -0.82 21.65
CA THR A 9 -8.18 0.35 22.51
C THR A 9 -9.34 1.34 22.52
N GLY A 10 -10.02 1.53 21.38
CA GLY A 10 -11.04 2.57 21.18
C GLY A 10 -12.38 2.06 20.67
N GLY A 11 -12.59 0.74 20.64
CA GLY A 11 -13.80 0.13 20.12
C GLY A 11 -14.07 0.51 18.66
N ILE A 12 -15.35 0.66 18.32
CA ILE A 12 -15.78 0.99 16.96
C ILE A 12 -15.23 2.35 16.51
N GLU A 13 -15.16 3.34 17.39
CA GLU A 13 -14.67 4.67 17.04
C GLU A 13 -13.16 4.68 16.77
N GLY A 14 -12.38 3.91 17.53
CA GLY A 14 -10.96 3.70 17.24
C GLY A 14 -10.74 3.05 15.87
N ALA A 15 -11.54 2.03 15.54
CA ALA A 15 -11.49 1.40 14.23
C ALA A 15 -11.89 2.37 13.11
N ARG A 16 -12.94 3.18 13.31
CA ARG A 16 -13.41 4.20 12.36
C ARG A 16 -12.34 5.26 12.09
N ALA A 17 -11.67 5.74 13.12
CA ALA A 17 -10.61 6.74 12.99
C ALA A 17 -9.48 6.24 12.09
N VAL A 18 -8.98 5.03 12.35
CA VAL A 18 -7.90 4.43 11.53
C VAL A 18 -8.34 4.23 10.08
N LEU A 19 -9.58 3.77 9.84
CA LEU A 19 -10.08 3.63 8.47
C LEU A 19 -10.19 4.98 7.76
N GLY A 20 -10.60 6.03 8.47
CA GLY A 20 -10.64 7.40 7.94
C GLY A 20 -9.26 7.91 7.54
N GLU A 21 -8.26 7.74 8.40
CA GLU A 21 -6.87 8.12 8.12
C GLU A 21 -6.29 7.36 6.92
N LEU A 22 -6.54 6.05 6.84
CA LEU A 22 -6.14 5.23 5.69
C LEU A 22 -6.80 5.71 4.40
N GLY A 23 -8.10 6.01 4.45
CA GLY A 23 -8.83 6.56 3.30
C GLY A 23 -8.24 7.88 2.82
N ALA A 24 -7.98 8.82 3.73
CA ALA A 24 -7.37 10.11 3.42
C ALA A 24 -5.96 9.97 2.83
N GLY A 25 -5.15 9.06 3.37
CA GLY A 25 -3.82 8.76 2.84
C GLY A 25 -3.85 8.22 1.41
N ILE A 26 -4.80 7.32 1.10
CA ILE A 26 -4.99 6.80 -0.25
C ILE A 26 -5.44 7.91 -1.20
N GLN A 27 -6.39 8.76 -0.80
CA GLN A 27 -6.84 9.89 -1.60
C GLN A 27 -5.71 10.88 -1.88
N LEU A 28 -4.87 11.16 -0.89
CA LEU A 28 -3.68 12.00 -1.06
C LEU A 28 -2.70 11.38 -2.07
N ALA A 29 -2.41 10.08 -1.96
CA ALA A 29 -1.55 9.39 -2.91
C ALA A 29 -2.15 9.39 -4.33
N MET A 30 -3.46 9.17 -4.46
CA MET A 30 -4.19 9.28 -5.72
C MET A 30 -4.04 10.67 -6.34
N MET A 31 -4.21 11.73 -5.56
CA MET A 31 -4.03 13.11 -6.01
C MET A 31 -2.60 13.39 -6.47
N LEU A 32 -1.60 13.01 -5.66
CA LEU A 32 -0.18 13.26 -5.96
C LEU A 32 0.33 12.47 -7.17
N THR A 33 -0.28 11.32 -7.47
CA THR A 33 0.11 10.46 -8.60
C THR A 33 -0.78 10.65 -9.83
N GLY A 34 -1.80 11.52 -9.76
CA GLY A 34 -2.78 11.71 -10.84
C GLY A 34 -3.58 10.43 -11.16
N SER A 35 -3.93 9.65 -10.13
CA SER A 35 -4.68 8.40 -10.25
C SER A 35 -6.13 8.60 -9.79
N PRO A 36 -7.14 8.60 -10.70
CA PRO A 36 -8.54 8.81 -10.36
C PRO A 36 -9.20 7.61 -9.66
N THR A 37 -8.60 6.41 -9.74
CA THR A 37 -9.09 5.21 -9.06
C THR A 37 -7.97 4.48 -8.31
N VAL A 38 -8.33 3.70 -7.29
CA VAL A 38 -7.38 2.83 -6.57
C VAL A 38 -6.75 1.80 -7.51
N ALA A 39 -7.53 1.29 -8.47
CA ALA A 39 -7.05 0.34 -9.48
C ALA A 39 -5.98 0.95 -10.38
N GLU A 40 -6.06 2.25 -10.67
CA GLU A 40 -5.03 2.98 -11.41
C GLU A 40 -3.82 3.32 -10.55
N LEU A 41 -4.04 3.69 -9.28
CA LEU A 41 -2.95 3.91 -8.32
C LEU A 41 -2.08 2.65 -8.18
N ALA A 42 -2.70 1.46 -8.11
CA ALA A 42 -2.00 0.19 -7.99
C ALA A 42 -1.08 -0.15 -9.19
N LYS A 43 -1.28 0.51 -10.34
CA LYS A 43 -0.47 0.31 -11.55
C LYS A 43 0.68 1.31 -11.66
N ARG A 44 0.80 2.26 -10.73
CA ARG A 44 1.84 3.30 -10.81
C ARG A 44 3.22 2.68 -10.60
N PRO A 45 4.25 3.17 -11.32
CA PRO A 45 5.62 2.74 -11.11
C PRO A 45 6.04 2.94 -9.65
N VAL A 46 6.64 1.93 -9.05
CA VAL A 46 7.16 1.97 -7.68
C VAL A 46 8.67 1.79 -7.69
N VAL A 47 9.37 2.59 -6.89
CA VAL A 47 10.80 2.40 -6.65
C VAL A 47 10.94 1.57 -5.37
N LEU A 48 11.33 0.32 -5.52
CA LEU A 48 11.59 -0.60 -4.41
C LEU A 48 13.08 -0.57 -4.06
N GLY A 49 13.38 -0.39 -2.77
CA GLY A 49 14.73 -0.55 -2.25
C GLY A 49 15.23 -2.01 -2.34
N PRO A 50 16.56 -2.25 -2.29
CA PRO A 50 17.16 -3.54 -2.59
C PRO A 50 16.64 -4.68 -1.71
N ARG A 51 16.55 -4.48 -0.39
CA ARG A 51 16.05 -5.48 0.56
C ARG A 51 14.62 -5.94 0.27
N LEU A 52 13.74 -5.01 -0.12
CA LEU A 52 12.35 -5.35 -0.40
C LEU A 52 12.22 -6.08 -1.74
N ARG A 53 13.04 -5.70 -2.72
CA ARG A 53 13.11 -6.36 -4.03
C ARG A 53 13.57 -7.82 -3.89
N GLU A 54 14.69 -8.05 -3.21
CA GLU A 54 15.22 -9.40 -2.95
C GLU A 54 14.18 -10.30 -2.26
N TRP A 55 13.43 -9.74 -1.31
CA TRP A 55 12.38 -10.47 -0.62
C TRP A 55 11.19 -10.82 -1.54
N MET A 56 10.79 -9.91 -2.43
CA MET A 56 9.70 -10.16 -3.38
C MET A 56 10.08 -11.21 -4.42
N ASP A 57 11.31 -11.15 -4.95
CA ASP A 57 11.81 -12.14 -5.93
C ASP A 57 11.86 -13.56 -5.31
N GLY A 58 12.14 -13.67 -4.01
CA GLY A 58 12.10 -14.95 -3.28
C GLY A 58 10.69 -15.49 -2.99
N ILE A 59 9.65 -14.66 -3.14
CA ILE A 59 8.24 -15.03 -2.87
C ILE A 59 7.45 -15.24 -4.15
N ASP A 60 7.80 -14.54 -5.23
CA ASP A 60 7.13 -14.59 -6.51
C ASP A 60 8.14 -14.86 -7.65
N PRO A 61 8.22 -16.11 -8.16
CA PRO A 61 9.13 -16.46 -9.24
C PRO A 61 8.82 -15.75 -10.56
N SER A 62 7.67 -15.06 -10.70
CA SER A 62 7.33 -14.31 -11.91
C SER A 62 7.99 -12.92 -12.00
N LEU A 63 8.63 -12.45 -10.91
CA LEU A 63 9.29 -11.14 -10.85
C LEU A 63 10.78 -11.15 -11.23
N GLU A 64 11.38 -12.32 -11.46
CA GLU A 64 12.80 -12.47 -11.85
C GLU A 64 13.13 -11.83 -13.22
N GLY A 65 12.13 -11.57 -14.06
CA GLY A 65 12.29 -11.18 -15.47
C GLY A 65 12.50 -9.69 -15.77
N SER A 66 12.46 -8.79 -14.79
CA SER A 66 12.64 -7.34 -15.03
C SER A 66 14.09 -6.88 -14.82
N ARG A 67 15.05 -7.60 -15.41
CA ARG A 67 16.42 -7.12 -15.58
C ARG A 67 16.49 -6.50 -16.98
N GLY A 68 16.48 -5.17 -17.01
CA GLY A 68 16.53 -4.39 -18.25
C GLY A 68 17.76 -4.69 -19.10
N SER A 69 17.58 -4.37 -20.38
CA SER A 69 18.56 -4.19 -21.46
C SER A 69 19.77 -3.35 -21.07
#